data_AF-A0A967GTP3-F1
#
_entry.id   AF-A0A967GTP3-F1
#
_cell.length_a   1.000
_cell.length_b   1.000
_cell.length_c   1.000
_cell.angle_alpha   90.00
_cell.angle_beta   90.00
_cell.angle_gamma   90.00
#
_symmetry.space_group_name_H-M   'P 1'
#
loop_
_entity.id
_entity.type
_entity.pdbx_description
1 polymer ?
#
loop_
_entity_poly.entity_id
_entity_poly.type
_entity_poly.pdbx_seq_one_letter_code
_entity_poly.pdbx_strand_id
1 'polypeptide(L)'
;MFWETVTTMNRLRDNPRFYHTVTANCTTSLLLQTPADRRAKLDYRFLLNGRLESLLYERRVIVTDGLSFEDLLREASINEAARAAHDDPEFSTRIREGRPGF
;
A
#
# COMPACT_ATOMS: atom_id res chain seq x y z
N MET A 1 -8.30 -11.20 -6.60
CA MET A 1 -7.50 -10.70 -5.46
C MET A 1 -7.90 -11.42 -4.16
N PHE A 2 -9.11 -11.22 -3.60
CA PHE A 2 -9.50 -11.85 -2.32
C PHE A 2 -9.38 -13.39 -2.28
N TRP A 3 -9.99 -14.10 -3.24
CA TRP A 3 -9.95 -15.57 -3.27
C TRP A 3 -8.54 -16.16 -3.38
N GLU A 4 -7.66 -15.47 -4.12
CA GLU A 4 -6.25 -15.88 -4.25
C GLU A 4 -5.51 -15.76 -2.91
N THR A 5 -5.78 -14.68 -2.16
CA THR A 5 -5.23 -14.48 -0.81
C THR A 5 -5.69 -15.58 0.13
N VAL A 6 -6.99 -15.88 0.18
CA VAL A 6 -7.55 -16.96 1.03
C VAL A 6 -6.97 -18.32 0.65
N THR A 7 -6.89 -18.61 -0.64
CA THR A 7 -6.30 -19.87 -1.15
C THR A 7 -4.83 -20.00 -0.73
N THR A 8 -4.05 -18.92 -0.87
CA THR A 8 -2.64 -18.89 -0.46
C THR A 8 -2.52 -19.12 1.05
N MET A 9 -3.33 -18.46 1.86
CA MET A 9 -3.32 -18.60 3.32
C MET A 9 -3.67 -20.03 3.76
N ASN A 10 -4.72 -20.63 3.21
CA ASN A 10 -5.11 -22.01 3.51
C ASN A 10 -3.99 -23.00 3.12
N ARG A 11 -3.35 -22.79 1.97
CA ARG A 11 -2.21 -23.62 1.56
C ARG A 11 -1.01 -23.49 2.50
N LEU A 12 -0.72 -22.28 2.97
CA LEU A 12 0.35 -22.03 3.94
C LEU A 12 0.09 -22.68 5.30
N ARG A 13 -1.18 -22.76 5.71
CA ARG A 13 -1.59 -23.48 6.94
C ARG A 13 -1.24 -24.96 6.84
N ASP A 14 -1.59 -25.59 5.73
CA ASP A 14 -1.42 -27.03 5.56
C ASP A 14 0.02 -27.41 5.13
N ASN A 15 0.70 -26.53 4.39
CA ASN A 15 2.04 -26.74 3.85
C ASN A 15 2.90 -25.47 4.06
N PRO A 16 3.52 -25.30 5.24
CA PRO A 16 4.39 -24.16 5.49
C PRO A 16 5.57 -24.16 4.49
N ARG A 17 5.96 -22.98 4.04
CA ARG A 17 7.08 -22.77 3.12
C ARG A 17 7.99 -21.67 3.63
N PHE A 18 9.25 -21.71 3.23
CA PHE A 18 10.19 -20.64 3.51
C PHE A 18 9.74 -19.33 2.86
N TYR A 19 9.74 -18.25 3.65
CA TYR A 19 9.36 -16.92 3.20
C TYR A 19 10.60 -16.18 2.73
N HIS A 20 10.67 -15.89 1.43
CA HIS A 20 11.79 -15.17 0.85
C HIS A 20 11.38 -13.72 0.61
N THR A 21 11.93 -12.77 1.36
CA THR A 21 11.52 -11.35 1.38
C THR A 21 11.54 -10.69 -0.01
N VAL A 22 12.37 -11.19 -0.93
CA VAL A 22 12.42 -10.71 -2.32
C VAL A 22 11.18 -11.13 -3.12
N THR A 23 10.71 -12.37 -2.97
CA THR A 23 9.63 -12.93 -3.81
C THR A 23 8.27 -12.99 -3.10
N ALA A 24 8.26 -12.82 -1.79
CA ALA A 24 7.09 -12.84 -0.94
C ALA A 24 7.18 -11.72 0.11
N ASN A 25 6.98 -10.48 -0.34
CA ASN A 25 6.71 -9.33 0.53
C ASN A 25 5.32 -8.76 0.20
N CYS A 26 4.91 -7.67 0.85
CA CYS A 26 3.58 -7.09 0.64
C CYS A 26 3.31 -6.68 -0.82
N THR A 27 4.28 -6.11 -1.53
CA THR A 27 4.08 -5.56 -2.88
C THR A 27 4.31 -6.60 -3.98
N THR A 28 5.27 -7.51 -3.81
CA THR A 28 5.48 -8.64 -4.73
C THR A 28 4.35 -9.66 -4.64
N SER A 29 3.83 -9.93 -3.44
CA SER A 29 2.64 -10.76 -3.27
C SER A 29 1.41 -10.11 -3.90
N LEU A 30 1.21 -8.80 -3.72
CA LEU A 30 0.12 -8.06 -4.37
C LEU A 30 0.19 -8.15 -5.90
N LEU A 31 1.39 -7.99 -6.47
CA LEU A 31 1.60 -8.11 -7.92
C LEU A 31 1.25 -9.53 -8.42
N LEU A 32 1.69 -10.57 -7.72
CA LEU A 32 1.39 -11.96 -8.06
C LEU A 32 -0.11 -12.28 -7.96
N GLN A 33 -0.79 -11.70 -6.96
CA GLN A 33 -2.24 -11.88 -6.74
C GLN A 33 -3.11 -10.99 -7.65
N THR A 34 -2.49 -10.08 -8.41
CA THR A 34 -3.16 -9.28 -9.45
C THR A 34 -3.23 -10.09 -10.75
N PRO A 35 -4.38 -10.13 -11.44
CA PRO A 35 -4.52 -10.77 -12.76
C PRO A 35 -3.46 -10.27 -13.76
N ALA A 36 -2.94 -11.16 -14.61
CA ALA A 36 -1.79 -10.85 -15.47
C ALA A 36 -2.03 -9.66 -16.41
N ASP A 37 -3.25 -9.49 -16.90
CA ASP A 37 -3.71 -8.37 -17.74
C ASP A 37 -3.75 -7.02 -16.99
N ARG A 38 -3.74 -7.05 -15.65
CA ARG A 38 -3.81 -5.88 -14.77
C ARG A 38 -2.54 -5.65 -13.96
N ARG A 39 -1.52 -6.49 -14.13
CA ARG A 39 -0.26 -6.34 -13.40
C ARG A 39 0.47 -5.08 -13.85
N ALA A 40 0.88 -4.28 -12.87
CA ALA A 40 1.76 -3.15 -13.13
C ALA A 40 3.10 -3.64 -13.69
N LYS A 41 3.74 -2.83 -14.55
CA LYS A 41 5.11 -3.11 -15.00
C LYS A 41 6.04 -3.20 -13.79
N LEU A 42 6.84 -4.26 -13.75
CA LEU A 42 7.88 -4.50 -12.75
C LEU A 42 8.79 -3.27 -12.63
N ASP A 43 9.07 -2.88 -11.39
CA ASP A 43 9.93 -1.76 -11.03
C ASP A 43 10.68 -2.18 -9.76
N TYR A 44 11.93 -1.76 -9.61
CA TYR A 44 12.76 -2.13 -8.45
C TYR A 44 12.14 -1.66 -7.12
N ARG A 45 11.26 -0.65 -7.16
CA ARG A 45 10.51 -0.14 -5.99
C ARG A 45 9.44 -1.11 -5.47
N PHE A 46 9.13 -2.19 -6.20
CA PHE A 46 8.40 -3.34 -5.65
C PHE A 46 9.28 -4.24 -4.75
N LEU A 47 10.60 -4.10 -4.79
CA LEU A 47 11.48 -4.76 -3.82
C LEU A 47 11.80 -3.83 -2.66
N LEU A 48 11.92 -2.52 -2.94
CA LEU A 48 12.17 -1.47 -1.95
C LEU A 48 10.86 -0.75 -1.59
N ASN A 49 10.04 -1.41 -0.77
CA ASN A 49 8.67 -0.97 -0.47
C ASN A 49 8.54 0.48 0.03
N GLY A 50 9.55 1.00 0.75
CA GLY A 50 9.59 2.40 1.22
C GLY A 50 9.94 3.43 0.13
N ARG A 51 9.79 3.07 -1.14
CA ARG A 51 9.84 3.98 -2.29
C ARG A 51 8.68 3.75 -3.25
N LEU A 52 7.70 2.93 -2.90
CA LEU A 52 6.59 2.63 -3.80
C LEU A 52 5.70 3.86 -4.01
N GLU A 53 5.58 4.71 -3.01
CA GLU A 53 4.86 5.98 -3.06
C GLU A 53 5.35 6.90 -4.18
N SER A 54 6.67 6.97 -4.44
CA SER A 54 7.21 7.79 -5.53
C SER A 54 6.86 7.21 -6.90
N LEU A 55 6.84 5.88 -7.01
CA LEU A 55 6.39 5.20 -8.22
C LEU A 55 4.91 5.49 -8.51
N LEU A 56 4.07 5.45 -7.48
CA LEU A 56 2.64 5.72 -7.61
C LEU A 56 2.36 7.16 -8.01
N TYR A 57 3.13 8.11 -7.45
CA TYR A 57 3.08 9.52 -7.85
C TYR A 57 3.51 9.71 -9.32
N GLU A 58 4.67 9.17 -9.71
CA GLU A 58 5.17 9.25 -11.11
C GLU A 58 4.19 8.66 -12.13
N ARG A 59 3.54 7.55 -11.77
CA ARG A 59 2.57 6.87 -12.62
C ARG A 59 1.16 7.48 -12.54
N ARG A 60 0.96 8.55 -11.75
CA ARG A 60 -0.34 9.22 -11.55
C ARG A 60 -1.46 8.26 -11.12
N VAL A 61 -1.11 7.30 -10.27
CA VAL A 61 -2.03 6.28 -9.75
C VAL A 61 -2.80 6.80 -8.53
N ILE A 62 -2.22 7.77 -7.82
CA ILE A 62 -2.79 8.40 -6.63
C ILE A 62 -3.22 9.84 -6.96
N VAL A 63 -4.23 10.33 -6.23
CA VAL A 63 -4.65 11.74 -6.28
C VAL A 63 -3.55 12.59 -5.64
N THR A 64 -3.21 13.71 -6.28
CA THR A 64 -2.10 14.58 -5.84
C THR A 64 -2.52 16.00 -5.52
N ASP A 65 -3.75 16.41 -5.88
CA ASP A 65 -4.28 17.78 -5.74
C ASP A 65 -3.34 18.87 -6.28
N GLY A 66 -2.52 18.53 -7.28
CA GLY A 66 -1.54 19.44 -7.89
C GLY A 66 -0.28 19.70 -7.04
N LEU A 67 -0.17 19.08 -5.86
CA LEU A 67 0.99 19.18 -4.98
C LEU A 67 2.23 18.53 -5.60
N SER A 68 3.40 19.03 -5.22
CA SER A 68 4.66 18.33 -5.45
C SER A 68 4.70 17.03 -4.65
N PHE A 69 5.56 16.07 -5.03
CA PHE A 69 5.69 14.82 -4.29
C PHE A 69 6.07 15.04 -2.82
N GLU A 70 6.96 16.00 -2.54
CA GLU A 70 7.41 16.32 -1.19
C GLU A 70 6.30 16.96 -0.36
N ASP A 71 5.56 17.91 -0.94
CA ASP A 71 4.42 18.53 -0.27
C ASP A 71 3.31 17.52 -0.02
N LEU A 72 3.03 16.64 -0.99
CA LEU A 72 2.06 15.57 -0.84
C LEU A 72 2.41 14.62 0.31
N LEU A 73 3.68 14.21 0.44
CA LEU A 73 4.11 13.36 1.57
C LEU A 73 3.92 14.04 2.92
N ARG A 74 4.24 15.34 3.01
CA ARG A 74 4.07 16.12 4.23
C ARG A 74 2.60 16.25 4.59
N GLU A 75 1.76 16.61 3.62
CA GLU A 75 0.33 16.87 3.82
C GLU A 75 -0.50 15.59 3.97
N ALA A 76 -0.08 14.47 3.38
CA ALA A 76 -0.76 13.18 3.55
C ALA A 76 -0.34 12.42 4.83
N SER A 77 0.63 12.93 5.60
CA SER A 77 1.10 12.27 6.83
C SER A 77 0.02 12.25 7.92
N ILE A 78 -0.44 11.05 8.28
CA ILE A 78 -1.49 10.89 9.31
C ILE A 78 -0.93 10.68 10.72
N ASN A 79 0.38 10.62 10.91
CA ASN A 79 0.98 10.15 12.17
C ASN A 79 0.50 10.94 13.40
N GLU A 80 0.41 12.25 13.32
CA GLU A 80 -0.07 13.09 14.42
C GLU A 80 -1.57 12.97 14.63
N ALA A 81 -2.36 12.98 13.55
CA ALA A 81 -3.81 12.80 13.60
C ALA A 81 -4.19 11.44 14.20
N ALA A 82 -3.48 10.37 13.79
CA ALA A 82 -3.69 9.02 14.30
C ALA A 82 -3.32 8.89 15.78
N ARG A 83 -2.26 9.57 16.24
CA ARG A 83 -1.93 9.62 17.67
C ARG A 83 -2.99 10.38 18.48
N ALA A 84 -3.48 11.49 17.95
CA ALA A 84 -4.50 12.30 18.62
C ALA A 84 -5.87 11.58 18.70
N ALA A 85 -6.21 10.80 17.68
CA ALA A 85 -7.51 10.12 17.58
C ALA A 85 -7.48 8.65 18.05
N HIS A 86 -6.42 8.18 18.72
CA HIS A 86 -6.14 6.75 18.94
C HIS A 86 -7.34 5.93 19.47
N ASP A 87 -8.07 6.48 20.44
CA ASP A 87 -9.22 5.84 21.08
C ASP A 87 -10.58 6.40 20.61
N ASP A 88 -10.57 7.26 19.58
CA ASP A 88 -11.77 7.91 19.05
C ASP A 88 -12.57 6.90 18.19
N PRO A 89 -13.86 6.66 18.47
CA PRO A 89 -14.73 5.84 17.61
C PRO A 89 -14.76 6.32 16.15
N GLU A 90 -14.54 7.62 15.92
CA GLU A 90 -14.48 8.24 14.60
C GLU A 90 -13.04 8.29 14.02
N PHE A 91 -12.09 7.52 14.57
CA PHE A 91 -10.68 7.47 14.14
C PHE A 91 -10.50 7.55 12.62
N SER A 92 -11.28 6.75 11.89
CA SER A 92 -11.28 6.67 10.43
C SER A 92 -11.54 8.05 9.79
N THR A 93 -12.58 8.76 10.24
CA THR A 93 -12.92 10.10 9.74
C THR A 93 -11.81 11.09 10.11
N ARG A 94 -11.37 11.06 11.37
CA ARG A 94 -10.40 12.01 11.95
C ARG A 94 -9.04 11.99 11.27
N ILE A 95 -8.53 10.82 10.86
CA ILE A 95 -7.23 10.73 10.18
C ILE A 95 -7.26 11.25 8.73
N ARG A 96 -8.44 11.45 8.13
CA ARG A 96 -8.62 11.92 6.74
C ARG A 96 -9.00 13.40 6.64
N GLU A 97 -9.44 14.01 7.74
CA GLU A 97 -9.81 15.43 7.79
C GLU A 97 -8.68 16.33 7.28
N GLY A 98 -8.96 17.15 6.26
CA GLY A 98 -8.02 18.11 5.69
C GLY A 98 -6.83 17.49 4.96
N ARG A 99 -6.93 16.24 4.51
CA ARG A 99 -5.86 15.54 3.79
C ARG A 99 -6.11 15.53 2.27
N PRO A 100 -5.05 15.56 1.44
CA PRO A 100 -5.20 15.43 0.00
C PRO A 100 -5.91 14.14 -0.41
N GLY A 101 -6.77 14.24 -1.43
CA GLY A 101 -7.48 13.10 -2.03
C GLY A 101 -8.75 12.59 -1.31
N PHE A 102 -9.27 13.31 -0.31
CA PHE A 102 -10.52 12.99 0.39
C PHE A 102 -11.58 14.09 0.25
#